data_AF-F4S486-F1
#
_entry.id   AF-F4S486-F1
#
_cell.length_a   1.000
_cell.length_b   1.000
_cell.length_c   1.000
_cell.angle_alpha   90.00
_cell.angle_beta   90.00
_cell.angle_gamma   90.00
#
_symmetry.space_group_name_H-M   'P 1'
#
loop_
_entity.id
_entity.type
_entity.pdbx_description
1 polymer ?
#
loop_
_entity_poly.entity_id
_entity_poly.type
_entity_poly.pdbx_seq_one_letter_code
_entity_poly.pdbx_strand_id
1 'polypeptide(L)'
;RKVVRKLDLHTVPCVMLLYLANFIDRSNIGNAKVAGLERDLHLKGIQFNIALSAFTISYVLVKIPSNLILRRVGAKIWLPFLVFCWGTVTIFSAFMTNFASLVAVRMMLAVFEGGLQPGVILYLSTIYKTDELQLRFGLSYCSTALSHIVGGFLAFGIQHGMDGFAGKSAWCWIFIIEGILTLCVAAFVWFFLSSSVETAPYLNANERRFAEVEIVEVETSYETKGQISDTEVFEWSEVRRAFAEPQVWLLFSALPYIPALVTVVVGALLADRWRLRGPIVLVCVPIAIIGYLILIFAERTEIRYAAFYLILAGLFPAVPCLVCITPINTSGGTKRATCIGIQGMIQAISILTGPFIYIKGEPVVKGHTISLGLICATWCLTATNVLYCRFENWKKSSGQ
;
A
#
# COMPACT_ATOMS: atom_id res chain seq x y z
N ARG A 1 -8.61 -18.90 -17.92
CA ARG A 1 -9.54 -18.04 -17.13
C ARG A 1 -10.05 -18.69 -15.83
N LYS A 2 -10.58 -19.92 -15.81
CA LYS A 2 -11.03 -20.58 -14.55
C LYS A 2 -9.90 -20.75 -13.52
N VAL A 3 -8.71 -21.15 -13.98
CA VAL A 3 -7.49 -21.29 -13.15
C VAL A 3 -7.08 -19.95 -12.50
N VAL A 4 -7.08 -18.87 -13.27
CA VAL A 4 -6.76 -17.51 -12.79
C VAL A 4 -7.74 -17.05 -11.70
N ARG A 5 -9.06 -17.26 -11.87
CA ARG A 5 -10.06 -16.93 -10.83
C ARG A 5 -9.85 -17.74 -9.54
N LYS A 6 -9.47 -19.02 -9.66
CA LYS A 6 -9.18 -19.87 -8.51
C LYS A 6 -7.93 -19.40 -7.77
N LEU A 7 -6.89 -19.00 -8.51
CA LEU A 7 -5.67 -18.41 -7.99
C LEU A 7 -5.94 -17.07 -7.29
N ASP A 8 -6.77 -16.22 -7.90
CA ASP A 8 -7.19 -14.93 -7.34
C ASP A 8 -7.94 -15.11 -6.02
N LEU A 9 -8.88 -16.05 -5.96
CA LEU A 9 -9.67 -16.30 -4.75
C LEU A 9 -8.83 -16.73 -3.53
N HIS A 10 -7.67 -17.34 -3.75
CA HIS A 10 -6.79 -17.78 -2.66
C HIS A 10 -5.67 -16.78 -2.39
N THR A 11 -5.08 -16.20 -3.43
CA THR A 11 -3.86 -15.38 -3.32
C THR A 11 -4.17 -13.93 -3.00
N VAL A 12 -5.18 -13.35 -3.65
CA VAL A 12 -5.49 -11.92 -3.52
C VAL A 12 -6.02 -11.59 -2.13
N PRO A 13 -6.97 -12.33 -1.52
CA PRO A 13 -7.41 -12.06 -0.15
C PRO A 13 -6.28 -12.15 0.87
N CYS A 14 -5.37 -13.14 0.76
CA CYS A 14 -4.21 -13.25 1.65
C CYS A 14 -3.30 -12.02 1.53
N VAL A 15 -3.00 -11.59 0.29
CA VAL A 15 -2.19 -10.40 0.05
C VAL A 15 -2.88 -9.13 0.55
N MET A 16 -4.19 -9.00 0.31
CA MET A 16 -4.97 -7.86 0.77
C MET A 16 -4.98 -7.77 2.29
N LEU A 17 -5.08 -8.91 2.99
CA LEU A 17 -5.02 -9.01 4.46
C LEU A 17 -3.63 -8.59 4.99
N LEU A 18 -2.55 -9.04 4.34
CA LEU A 18 -1.18 -8.62 4.66
C LEU A 18 -0.98 -7.12 4.50
N TYR A 19 -1.46 -6.55 3.39
CA TYR A 19 -1.39 -5.11 3.15
C TYR A 19 -2.25 -4.34 4.16
N LEU A 20 -3.45 -4.82 4.46
CA LEU A 20 -4.33 -4.20 5.45
C LEU A 20 -3.62 -4.11 6.80
N ALA A 21 -3.14 -5.24 7.33
CA ALA A 21 -2.40 -5.26 8.60
C ALA A 21 -1.19 -4.31 8.55
N ASN A 22 -0.46 -4.26 7.44
CA ASN A 22 0.74 -3.44 7.31
C ASN A 22 0.45 -1.94 7.40
N PHE A 23 -0.61 -1.49 6.74
CA PHE A 23 -0.98 -0.08 6.77
C PHE A 23 -1.64 0.34 8.08
N ILE A 24 -2.31 -0.58 8.79
CA ILE A 24 -2.88 -0.28 10.10
C ILE A 24 -1.70 0.00 11.05
N ASP A 25 -0.72 -0.90 11.09
CA ASP A 25 0.45 -0.74 11.97
C ASP A 25 1.27 0.52 11.70
N ARG A 26 1.40 0.93 10.44
CA ARG A 26 2.04 2.21 10.10
C ARG A 26 1.30 3.41 10.69
N SER A 27 -0.02 3.35 10.77
CA SER A 27 -0.83 4.43 11.36
C SER A 27 -0.76 4.42 12.89
N ASN A 28 -0.39 3.30 13.51
CA ASN A 28 -0.41 3.11 14.97
C ASN A 28 0.38 4.12 15.72
N ILE A 29 1.58 4.45 15.26
CA ILE A 29 2.38 5.41 16.01
C ILE A 29 1.73 6.79 16.06
N GLY A 30 1.05 7.19 14.98
CA GLY A 30 0.28 8.44 14.96
C GLY A 30 -0.85 8.39 15.99
N ASN A 31 -1.60 7.29 16.01
CA ASN A 31 -2.70 7.06 16.94
C ASN A 31 -2.22 6.96 18.41
N ALA A 32 -1.10 6.28 18.65
CA ALA A 32 -0.45 6.15 19.95
C ALA A 32 0.03 7.50 20.47
N LYS A 33 0.60 8.34 19.60
CA LYS A 33 0.97 9.73 19.93
C LYS A 33 -0.24 10.53 20.40
N VAL A 34 -1.38 10.41 19.72
CA VAL A 34 -2.65 11.04 20.14
C VAL A 34 -3.13 10.48 21.48
N ALA A 35 -2.98 9.17 21.70
CA ALA A 35 -3.33 8.47 22.93
C ALA A 35 -2.34 8.66 24.11
N GLY A 36 -1.45 9.65 24.06
CA GLY A 36 -0.61 10.03 25.20
C GLY A 36 0.82 9.46 25.22
N LEU A 37 1.26 8.72 24.21
CA LEU A 37 2.60 8.12 24.13
C LEU A 37 3.73 9.13 24.41
N GLU A 38 3.64 10.36 23.88
CA GLU A 38 4.69 11.37 24.08
C GLU A 38 4.85 11.78 25.56
N ARG A 39 3.73 11.79 26.31
CA ARG A 39 3.72 12.15 27.74
C ARG A 39 4.31 11.03 28.58
N ASP A 40 3.89 9.80 28.31
CA ASP A 40 4.28 8.61 29.08
C ASP A 40 5.75 8.23 28.90
N LEU A 41 6.32 8.48 27.72
CA LEU A 41 7.75 8.25 27.44
C LEU A 41 8.64 9.47 27.74
N HIS A 42 8.05 10.57 28.22
CA HIS A 42 8.73 11.84 28.48
C HIS A 42 9.53 12.37 27.28
N LEU A 43 8.96 12.26 26.07
CA LEU A 43 9.63 12.69 24.84
C LEU A 43 9.74 14.21 24.77
N LYS A 44 10.92 14.72 24.41
CA LYS A 44 11.20 16.16 24.29
C LYS A 44 11.57 16.57 22.88
N GLY A 45 11.03 17.70 22.43
CA GLY A 45 11.40 18.34 21.17
C GLY A 45 11.24 17.41 19.96
N ILE A 46 12.35 17.16 19.26
CA ILE A 46 12.38 16.37 18.02
C ILE A 46 12.56 14.86 18.23
N GLN A 47 12.61 14.37 19.46
CA GLN A 47 12.85 12.94 19.77
C GLN A 47 11.85 12.01 19.07
N PHE A 48 10.57 12.37 19.01
CA PHE A 48 9.57 11.59 18.28
C PHE A 48 9.93 11.46 16.79
N ASN A 49 10.36 12.56 16.16
CA ASN A 49 10.77 12.57 14.76
C ASN A 49 12.08 11.79 14.52
N ILE A 50 13.00 11.81 15.48
CA ILE A 50 14.21 10.97 15.45
C ILE A 50 13.83 9.49 15.44
N ALA A 51 12.87 9.06 16.26
CA ALA A 51 12.40 7.67 16.27
C ALA A 51 11.75 7.26 14.94
N LEU A 52 10.96 8.16 14.32
CA LEU A 52 10.41 7.94 12.97
C LEU A 52 11.52 7.83 11.90
N SER A 53 12.58 8.62 12.05
CA SER A 53 13.73 8.60 11.14
C SER A 53 14.54 7.31 11.29
N ALA A 54 14.76 6.84 12.52
CA ALA A 54 15.48 5.60 12.82
C ALA A 54 14.76 4.36 12.24
N PHE A 55 13.42 4.32 12.35
CA PHE A 55 12.60 3.34 11.63
C PHE A 55 12.89 3.41 10.13
N THR A 56 12.76 4.59 9.53
CA THR A 56 12.87 4.77 8.08
C THR A 56 14.24 4.37 7.53
N ILE A 57 15.33 4.74 8.22
CA ILE A 57 16.70 4.37 7.82
C ILE A 57 16.88 2.85 7.83
N SER A 58 16.47 2.20 8.92
CA SER A 58 16.55 0.73 9.05
C SER A 58 15.69 0.04 7.98
N TYR A 59 14.52 0.61 7.70
CA TYR A 59 13.55 0.13 6.73
C TYR A 59 14.09 0.21 5.29
N VAL A 60 14.80 1.28 4.94
CA VAL A 60 15.50 1.47 3.65
C VAL A 60 16.57 0.39 3.46
N LEU A 61 17.40 0.15 4.47
CA LEU A 61 18.54 -0.79 4.37
C LEU A 61 18.11 -2.25 4.16
N VAL A 62 16.98 -2.66 4.74
CA VAL A 62 16.54 -4.07 4.71
C VAL A 62 15.76 -4.44 3.45
N LYS A 63 15.26 -3.47 2.68
CA LYS A 63 14.44 -3.76 1.49
C LYS A 63 15.12 -4.61 0.42
N ILE A 64 16.37 -4.31 0.08
CA ILE A 64 17.11 -5.08 -0.93
C ILE A 64 17.48 -6.46 -0.38
N PRO A 65 18.13 -6.59 0.80
CA PRO A 65 18.46 -7.89 1.38
C PRO A 65 17.24 -8.81 1.55
N SER A 66 16.15 -8.29 2.10
CA SER A 66 14.93 -9.09 2.31
C SER A 66 14.35 -9.62 0.99
N ASN A 67 14.37 -8.84 -0.08
CA ASN A 67 13.83 -9.29 -1.37
C ASN A 67 14.72 -10.38 -2.02
N LEU A 68 16.04 -10.32 -1.79
CA LEU A 68 16.96 -11.36 -2.22
C LEU A 68 16.78 -12.66 -1.41
N ILE A 69 16.52 -12.55 -0.10
CA ILE A 69 16.20 -13.71 0.76
C ILE A 69 14.88 -14.35 0.34
N LEU A 70 13.83 -13.55 0.07
CA LEU A 70 12.54 -14.06 -0.42
C LEU A 70 12.71 -14.94 -1.67
N ARG A 71 13.62 -14.55 -2.58
CA ARG A 71 13.90 -15.35 -3.77
C ARG A 71 14.61 -16.69 -3.46
N ARG A 72 15.42 -16.75 -2.40
CA ARG A 72 16.12 -17.98 -1.99
C ARG A 72 15.24 -18.92 -1.18
N VAL A 73 14.48 -18.37 -0.23
CA VAL A 73 13.71 -19.12 0.77
C VAL A 73 12.27 -19.39 0.29
N GLY A 74 11.78 -18.60 -0.66
CA GLY A 74 10.41 -18.69 -1.17
C GLY A 74 9.42 -17.85 -0.34
N ALA A 75 8.40 -17.32 -1.02
CA ALA A 75 7.45 -16.40 -0.43
C ALA A 75 6.56 -17.03 0.66
N LYS A 76 6.23 -18.32 0.54
CA LYS A 76 5.41 -19.05 1.53
C LYS A 76 6.02 -19.11 2.91
N ILE A 77 7.35 -19.19 3.00
CA ILE A 77 8.05 -19.29 4.28
C ILE A 77 8.46 -17.89 4.76
N TRP A 78 9.01 -17.08 3.85
CA TRP A 78 9.57 -15.79 4.22
C TRP A 78 8.51 -14.74 4.57
N LEU A 79 7.39 -14.64 3.84
CA LEU A 79 6.37 -13.62 4.12
C LEU A 79 5.69 -13.81 5.48
N PRO A 80 5.18 -15.01 5.85
CA PRO A 80 4.57 -15.16 7.17
C PRO A 80 5.59 -15.11 8.30
N PHE A 81 6.85 -15.53 8.07
CA PHE A 81 7.92 -15.35 9.04
C PHE A 81 8.13 -13.87 9.37
N LEU A 82 8.24 -13.01 8.35
CA LEU A 82 8.35 -11.56 8.55
C LEU A 82 7.16 -11.01 9.35
N VAL A 83 5.93 -11.43 9.01
CA VAL A 83 4.70 -10.96 9.65
C VAL A 83 4.60 -11.44 11.10
N PHE A 84 5.04 -12.67 11.38
CA PHE A 84 5.10 -13.21 12.74
C PHE A 84 6.11 -12.45 13.62
N CYS A 85 7.33 -12.24 13.13
CA CYS A 85 8.34 -11.47 13.85
C CYS A 85 7.91 -10.02 14.04
N TRP A 86 7.35 -9.40 13.01
CA TRP A 86 6.80 -8.05 13.05
C TRP A 86 5.67 -7.93 14.09
N GLY A 87 4.64 -8.78 14.04
CA GLY A 87 3.55 -8.77 15.02
C GLY A 87 4.03 -8.99 16.45
N THR A 88 5.04 -9.84 16.64
CA THR A 88 5.68 -10.04 17.95
C THR A 88 6.34 -8.75 18.46
N VAL A 89 7.11 -8.06 17.61
CA VAL A 89 7.73 -6.77 17.96
C VAL A 89 6.67 -5.69 18.23
N THR A 90 5.56 -5.68 17.48
CA THR A 90 4.44 -4.79 17.76
C THR A 90 3.86 -5.01 19.15
N ILE A 91 3.64 -6.26 19.60
CA ILE A 91 3.18 -6.53 20.97
C ILE A 91 4.19 -6.00 22.01
N PHE A 92 5.48 -6.24 21.80
CA PHE A 92 6.53 -5.75 22.70
C PHE A 92 6.64 -4.22 22.73
N SER A 93 6.15 -3.54 21.69
CA SER A 93 6.09 -2.07 21.65
C SER A 93 5.24 -1.52 22.79
N ALA A 94 4.22 -2.23 23.26
CA ALA A 94 3.39 -1.80 24.38
C ALA A 94 4.10 -1.68 25.73
N PHE A 95 5.35 -2.18 25.83
CA PHE A 95 6.15 -2.16 27.06
C PHE A 95 7.27 -1.12 27.01
N MET A 96 7.29 -0.24 26.01
CA MET A 96 8.27 0.84 25.92
C MET A 96 8.05 1.88 27.04
N THR A 97 9.14 2.32 27.68
CA THR A 97 9.08 3.25 28.83
C THR A 97 9.93 4.50 28.64
N ASN A 98 10.83 4.51 27.66
CA ASN A 98 11.75 5.60 27.43
C ASN A 98 12.10 5.78 25.94
N PHE A 99 12.74 6.90 25.62
CA PHE A 99 13.17 7.22 24.25
C PHE A 99 14.05 6.13 23.61
N ALA A 100 14.99 5.54 24.36
CA ALA A 100 15.88 4.51 23.84
C ALA A 100 15.11 3.24 23.43
N SER A 101 14.17 2.80 24.26
CA SER A 101 13.29 1.66 23.99
C SER A 101 12.39 1.91 22.78
N LEU A 102 11.88 3.14 22.61
CA LEU A 102 11.13 3.54 21.42
C LEU A 102 12.00 3.42 20.16
N VAL A 103 13.22 3.95 20.16
CA VAL A 103 14.12 3.86 19.00
C VAL A 103 14.49 2.40 18.69
N ALA A 104 14.84 1.61 19.70
CA ALA A 104 15.22 0.21 19.53
C ALA A 104 14.10 -0.64 18.92
N VAL A 105 12.89 -0.53 19.48
CA VAL A 105 11.70 -1.23 18.97
C VAL A 105 11.38 -0.80 17.55
N ARG A 106 11.51 0.49 17.23
CA ARG A 106 11.28 0.99 15.86
C ARG A 106 12.29 0.48 14.86
N MET A 107 13.56 0.39 15.22
CA MET A 107 14.57 -0.21 14.35
C MET A 107 14.30 -1.70 14.13
N MET A 108 13.90 -2.44 15.17
CA MET A 108 13.52 -3.84 15.04
C MET A 108 12.28 -4.04 14.17
N LEU A 109 11.25 -3.21 14.37
CA LEU A 109 10.02 -3.22 13.56
C LEU A 109 10.36 -3.02 12.08
N ALA A 110 11.22 -2.06 11.78
CA ALA A 110 11.66 -1.75 10.42
C ALA A 110 12.37 -2.92 9.72
N VAL A 111 13.13 -3.74 10.46
CA VAL A 111 13.83 -4.92 9.92
C VAL A 111 12.82 -5.95 9.42
N PHE A 112 11.75 -6.21 10.17
CA PHE A 112 10.78 -7.23 9.78
C PHE A 112 9.71 -6.69 8.82
N GLU A 113 9.28 -5.45 8.99
CA GLU A 113 8.27 -4.83 8.14
C GLU A 113 8.81 -4.45 6.74
N GLY A 114 10.11 -4.11 6.65
CA GLY A 114 10.80 -3.64 5.43
C GLY A 114 10.58 -4.50 4.19
N GLY A 115 10.58 -5.81 4.41
CA GLY A 115 10.54 -6.83 3.39
C GLY A 115 9.17 -7.15 2.79
N LEU A 116 8.09 -6.79 3.49
CA LEU A 116 6.75 -7.28 3.16
C LEU A 116 6.26 -6.73 1.82
N GLN A 117 6.23 -5.41 1.66
CA GLN A 117 5.74 -4.74 0.44
C GLN A 117 6.52 -5.17 -0.83
N PRO A 118 7.87 -5.06 -0.91
CA PRO A 118 8.61 -5.51 -2.08
C PRO A 118 8.51 -7.03 -2.27
N GLY A 119 8.39 -7.80 -1.18
CA GLY A 119 8.26 -9.25 -1.22
C GLY A 119 6.94 -9.69 -1.85
N VAL A 120 5.82 -9.04 -1.51
CA VAL A 120 4.53 -9.31 -2.15
C VAL A 120 4.53 -8.88 -3.62
N ILE A 121 5.17 -7.77 -3.97
CA ILE A 121 5.33 -7.36 -5.38
C ILE A 121 6.10 -8.42 -6.18
N LEU A 122 7.20 -8.92 -5.62
CA LEU A 122 7.98 -9.98 -6.24
C LEU A 122 7.15 -11.27 -6.35
N TYR A 123 6.44 -11.67 -5.30
CA TYR A 123 5.56 -12.84 -5.27
C TYR A 123 4.46 -12.77 -6.33
N LEU A 124 3.71 -11.67 -6.41
CA LEU A 124 2.66 -11.50 -7.43
C LEU A 124 3.26 -11.52 -8.85
N SER A 125 4.44 -10.94 -9.06
CA SER A 125 5.12 -10.98 -10.36
C SER A 125 5.63 -12.36 -10.78
N THR A 126 5.72 -13.32 -9.85
CA THR A 126 6.09 -14.71 -10.15
C THR A 126 4.89 -15.58 -10.47
N ILE A 127 3.70 -15.22 -9.97
CA ILE A 127 2.48 -16.02 -10.09
C ILE A 127 1.58 -15.52 -11.23
N TYR A 128 1.55 -14.22 -11.47
CA TYR A 128 0.62 -13.58 -12.40
C TYR A 128 1.29 -13.03 -13.64
N LYS A 129 0.54 -13.02 -14.75
CA LYS A 129 0.97 -12.44 -16.04
C LYS A 129 1.09 -10.92 -15.93
N THR A 130 1.97 -10.31 -16.74
CA THR A 130 2.23 -8.86 -16.76
C THR A 130 0.99 -8.00 -17.05
N ASP A 131 0.02 -8.55 -17.77
CA ASP A 131 -1.23 -7.87 -18.13
C ASP A 131 -2.32 -8.01 -17.08
N GLU A 132 -2.11 -8.93 -16.15
CA GLU A 132 -3.02 -9.27 -15.05
C GLU A 132 -2.52 -8.67 -13.72
N LEU A 133 -1.23 -8.38 -13.64
CA LEU A 133 -0.55 -7.96 -12.43
C LEU A 133 -1.09 -6.65 -11.86
N GLN A 134 -1.56 -5.74 -12.71
CA GLN A 134 -1.95 -4.40 -12.29
C GLN A 134 -3.31 -4.36 -11.60
N LEU A 135 -4.33 -5.11 -12.06
CA LEU A 135 -5.58 -5.25 -11.28
C LEU A 135 -5.29 -5.76 -9.86
N ARG A 136 -4.37 -6.72 -9.71
CA ARG A 136 -4.04 -7.34 -8.42
C ARG A 136 -3.24 -6.39 -7.53
N PHE A 137 -2.34 -5.59 -8.11
CA PHE A 137 -1.74 -4.48 -7.38
C PHE A 137 -2.75 -3.43 -6.97
N GLY A 138 -3.68 -3.05 -7.86
CA GLY A 138 -4.78 -2.15 -7.53
C GLY A 138 -5.61 -2.65 -6.35
N LEU A 139 -6.02 -3.93 -6.38
CA LEU A 139 -6.74 -4.58 -5.29
C LEU A 139 -5.92 -4.63 -3.99
N SER A 140 -4.61 -4.92 -4.07
CA SER A 140 -3.73 -4.89 -2.89
C SER A 140 -3.60 -3.48 -2.30
N TYR A 141 -3.57 -2.45 -3.14
CA TYR A 141 -3.51 -1.06 -2.71
C TYR A 141 -4.84 -0.55 -2.16
N CYS A 142 -5.97 -1.12 -2.56
CA CYS A 142 -7.28 -0.86 -1.95
C CYS A 142 -7.27 -1.14 -0.44
N SER A 143 -6.51 -2.15 0.01
CA SER A 143 -6.32 -2.43 1.44
C SER A 143 -5.70 -1.26 2.20
N THR A 144 -4.94 -0.37 1.55
CA THR A 144 -4.39 0.84 2.18
C THR A 144 -5.50 1.80 2.59
N ALA A 145 -6.43 2.07 1.68
CA ALA A 145 -7.59 2.91 1.96
C ALA A 145 -8.45 2.28 3.07
N LEU A 146 -8.75 0.98 2.95
CA LEU A 146 -9.54 0.25 3.93
C LEU A 146 -8.88 0.22 5.32
N SER A 147 -7.56 0.06 5.36
CA SER A 147 -6.77 0.08 6.59
C SER A 147 -6.88 1.40 7.32
N HIS A 148 -6.81 2.55 6.64
CA HIS A 148 -6.96 3.85 7.30
C HIS A 148 -8.33 4.05 7.92
N ILE A 149 -9.37 3.51 7.27
CA ILE A 149 -10.73 3.49 7.82
C ILE A 149 -10.74 2.64 9.10
N VAL A 150 -10.37 1.36 8.99
CA VAL A 150 -10.43 0.38 10.11
C VAL A 150 -9.52 0.80 11.27
N GLY A 151 -8.29 1.21 10.99
CA GLY A 151 -7.31 1.61 12.00
C GLY A 151 -7.72 2.86 12.77
N GLY A 152 -8.35 3.84 12.10
CA GLY A 152 -8.91 5.02 12.77
C GLY A 152 -10.02 4.65 13.75
N PHE A 153 -10.95 3.78 13.34
CA PHE A 153 -12.02 3.29 14.22
C PHE A 153 -11.50 2.44 15.37
N LEU A 154 -10.54 1.55 15.11
CA LEU A 154 -9.93 0.71 16.13
C LEU A 154 -9.23 1.56 17.19
N ALA A 155 -8.42 2.54 16.76
CA ALA A 155 -7.76 3.47 17.67
C ALA A 155 -8.74 4.29 18.51
N PHE A 156 -9.81 4.81 17.90
CA PHE A 156 -10.85 5.55 18.61
C PHE A 156 -11.54 4.69 19.68
N GLY A 157 -11.91 3.45 19.33
CA GLY A 157 -12.55 2.51 20.25
C GLY A 157 -11.65 2.15 21.44
N ILE A 158 -10.37 1.91 21.19
CA ILE A 158 -9.38 1.61 22.25
C ILE A 158 -9.16 2.84 23.14
N GLN A 159 -9.04 4.03 22.55
CA GLN A 159 -8.86 5.28 23.30
C GLN A 159 -10.01 5.59 24.25
N HIS A 160 -11.27 5.30 23.86
CA HIS A 160 -12.43 5.58 24.70
C HIS A 160 -12.77 4.43 25.68
N GLY A 161 -12.50 3.18 25.29
CA GLY A 161 -12.92 2.01 26.06
C GLY A 161 -11.86 1.42 26.97
N MET A 162 -10.57 1.67 26.72
CA MET A 162 -9.46 0.94 27.37
C MET A 162 -8.39 1.85 27.99
N ASP A 163 -8.64 3.16 28.11
CA ASP A 163 -7.72 4.04 28.82
C ASP A 163 -7.76 3.76 30.33
N GLY A 164 -6.60 3.50 30.94
CA GLY A 164 -6.48 3.07 32.33
C GLY A 164 -6.88 1.61 32.59
N PHE A 165 -7.33 0.87 31.57
CA PHE A 165 -7.66 -0.55 31.72
C PHE A 165 -6.41 -1.37 32.02
N ALA A 166 -6.46 -2.17 33.09
CA ALA A 166 -5.33 -2.89 33.68
C ALA A 166 -4.11 -2.00 34.05
N GLY A 167 -4.34 -0.72 34.36
CA GLY A 167 -3.28 0.22 34.75
C GLY A 167 -2.34 0.62 33.61
N LYS A 168 -2.75 0.38 32.35
CA LYS A 168 -2.01 0.78 31.15
C LYS A 168 -2.78 1.86 30.40
N SER A 169 -2.04 2.81 29.84
CA SER A 169 -2.58 3.85 28.96
C SER A 169 -3.12 3.23 27.65
N ALA A 170 -4.11 3.86 27.05
CA ALA A 170 -4.75 3.37 25.82
C ALA A 170 -3.77 3.04 24.68
N TRP A 171 -2.65 3.77 24.56
CA TRP A 171 -1.66 3.52 23.50
C TRP A 171 -0.99 2.14 23.60
N CYS A 172 -0.86 1.58 24.81
CA CYS A 172 -0.31 0.24 25.00
C CYS A 172 -1.23 -0.81 24.37
N TRP A 173 -2.55 -0.62 24.52
CA TRP A 173 -3.56 -1.52 24.01
C TRP A 173 -3.67 -1.48 22.49
N ILE A 174 -3.40 -0.34 21.86
CA ILE A 174 -3.28 -0.23 20.39
C ILE A 174 -2.23 -1.23 19.89
N PHE A 175 -1.02 -1.20 20.46
CA PHE A 175 0.05 -2.11 20.03
C PHE A 175 -0.22 -3.59 20.37
N ILE A 176 -0.83 -3.89 21.53
CA ILE A 176 -1.13 -5.28 21.91
C ILE A 176 -2.19 -5.88 20.98
N ILE A 177 -3.33 -5.21 20.82
CA ILE A 177 -4.46 -5.73 20.04
C ILE A 177 -4.06 -5.91 18.58
N GLU A 178 -3.36 -4.93 18.02
CA GLU A 178 -2.95 -4.98 16.64
C GLU A 178 -1.80 -5.96 16.38
N GLY A 179 -0.88 -6.10 17.33
CA GLY A 179 0.15 -7.12 17.27
C GLY A 179 -0.46 -8.53 17.28
N ILE A 180 -1.46 -8.79 18.14
CA ILE A 180 -2.20 -10.06 18.17
C ILE A 180 -2.93 -10.29 16.85
N LEU A 181 -3.64 -9.27 16.33
CA LEU A 181 -4.30 -9.37 15.03
C LEU A 181 -3.30 -9.73 13.92
N THR A 182 -2.11 -9.12 13.93
CA THR A 182 -1.04 -9.39 12.99
C THR A 182 -0.50 -10.81 13.11
N LEU A 183 -0.38 -11.36 14.33
CA LEU A 183 -0.01 -12.76 14.55
C LEU A 183 -1.07 -13.73 14.02
N CYS A 184 -2.36 -13.43 14.22
CA CYS A 184 -3.46 -14.20 13.63
C CYS A 184 -3.40 -14.19 12.09
N VAL A 185 -3.10 -13.02 11.51
CA VAL A 185 -2.87 -12.87 10.05
C VAL A 185 -1.66 -13.70 9.61
N ALA A 186 -0.55 -13.69 10.36
CA ALA A 186 0.62 -14.50 10.04
C ALA A 186 0.30 -16.00 10.03
N ALA A 187 -0.42 -16.49 11.04
CA ALA A 187 -0.86 -17.88 11.12
C ALA A 187 -1.77 -18.23 9.95
N PHE A 188 -2.75 -17.38 9.63
CA PHE A 188 -3.63 -17.57 8.49
C PHE A 188 -2.85 -17.65 7.17
N VAL A 189 -1.96 -16.69 6.90
CA VAL A 189 -1.17 -16.67 5.66
C VAL A 189 -0.24 -17.88 5.57
N TRP A 190 0.33 -18.36 6.69
CA TRP A 190 1.16 -19.56 6.69
C TRP A 190 0.42 -20.80 6.16
N PHE A 191 -0.86 -20.97 6.51
CA PHE A 191 -1.66 -22.09 6.05
C PHE A 191 -2.22 -21.91 4.63
N PHE A 192 -2.61 -20.69 4.27
CA PHE A 192 -3.36 -20.44 3.03
C PHE A 192 -2.49 -19.96 1.85
N LEU A 193 -1.31 -19.39 2.09
CA LEU A 193 -0.44 -18.89 1.02
C LEU A 193 0.30 -20.04 0.32
N SER A 194 0.14 -20.14 -1.00
CA SER A 194 0.85 -21.11 -1.83
C SER A 194 2.24 -20.60 -2.23
N SER A 195 3.23 -21.49 -2.29
CA SER A 195 4.64 -21.14 -2.55
C SER A 195 4.96 -20.86 -4.01
N SER A 196 4.21 -21.47 -4.92
CA SER A 196 4.35 -21.37 -6.38
C SER A 196 3.12 -22.04 -7.01
N VAL A 197 2.83 -21.74 -8.27
CA VAL A 197 1.85 -22.49 -9.07
C VAL A 197 2.18 -23.99 -9.06
N GLU A 198 3.47 -24.33 -8.96
CA GLU A 198 3.98 -25.70 -8.84
C GLU A 198 3.67 -26.39 -7.51
N THR A 199 3.31 -25.71 -6.42
CA THR A 199 3.09 -26.34 -5.10
C THR A 199 1.70 -26.07 -4.52
N ALA A 200 0.80 -25.50 -5.33
CA ALA A 200 -0.58 -25.24 -4.94
C ALA A 200 -1.36 -26.55 -4.76
N PRO A 201 -1.82 -26.89 -3.53
CA PRO A 201 -2.53 -28.15 -3.26
C PRO A 201 -3.94 -28.20 -3.89
N TYR A 202 -4.42 -27.08 -4.43
CA TYR A 202 -5.75 -26.93 -5.01
C TYR A 202 -5.79 -27.02 -6.55
N LEU A 203 -4.66 -27.27 -7.23
CA LEU A 203 -4.60 -27.45 -8.69
C LEU A 203 -4.49 -28.93 -9.05
N ASN A 204 -5.33 -29.40 -9.98
CA ASN A 204 -5.22 -30.77 -10.51
C ASN A 204 -3.99 -30.92 -11.42
N ALA A 205 -3.45 -32.14 -11.55
CA ALA A 205 -2.24 -32.42 -12.36
C ALA A 205 -2.33 -31.95 -13.82
N ASN A 206 -3.52 -31.96 -14.43
CA ASN A 206 -3.77 -31.44 -15.78
C ASN A 206 -3.80 -29.90 -15.84
N GLU A 207 -4.24 -29.23 -14.77
CA GLU A 207 -4.22 -27.76 -14.66
C GLU A 207 -2.81 -27.24 -14.40
N ARG A 208 -1.99 -28.02 -13.68
CA ARG A 208 -0.56 -27.72 -13.43
C ARG A 208 0.25 -27.74 -14.74
N ARG A 209 0.04 -28.74 -15.59
CA ARG A 209 0.73 -28.88 -16.88
C ARG A 209 0.33 -27.78 -17.89
N PHE A 210 -0.91 -27.32 -17.83
CA PHE A 210 -1.38 -26.16 -18.61
C PHE A 210 -0.72 -24.86 -18.15
N ALA A 211 -0.55 -24.67 -16.83
CA ALA A 211 0.12 -23.48 -16.31
C ALA A 211 1.63 -23.45 -16.63
N GLU A 212 2.30 -24.59 -16.64
CA GLU A 212 3.73 -24.70 -17.02
C GLU A 212 3.96 -24.43 -18.53
N VAL A 213 3.12 -25.00 -19.40
CA VAL A 213 3.25 -24.81 -20.87
C VAL A 213 2.83 -23.40 -21.29
N GLU A 214 1.80 -22.81 -20.68
CA GLU A 214 1.33 -21.46 -21.00
C GLU A 214 2.26 -20.34 -20.47
N ILE A 215 3.18 -20.65 -19.55
CA ILE A 215 4.24 -19.74 -19.07
C ILE A 215 5.48 -19.77 -20.00
N VAL A 216 5.68 -20.84 -20.78
CA VAL A 216 6.86 -21.03 -21.66
C VAL A 216 6.57 -20.80 -23.15
N GLU A 217 5.34 -21.01 -23.64
CA GLU A 217 5.11 -21.17 -25.10
C GLU A 217 4.36 -20.03 -25.81
N VAL A 218 4.11 -18.88 -25.19
CA VAL A 218 3.25 -17.84 -25.81
C VAL A 218 4.00 -16.54 -26.07
N GLU A 219 4.94 -16.64 -27.01
CA GLU A 219 5.55 -15.50 -27.71
C GLU A 219 4.80 -15.15 -29.02
N THR A 220 3.58 -15.65 -29.23
CA THR A 220 2.84 -15.32 -30.46
C THR A 220 1.32 -15.40 -30.29
N SER A 221 0.66 -14.40 -30.87
CA SER A 221 -0.75 -14.34 -31.30
C SER A 221 -1.73 -13.58 -30.39
N TYR A 222 -2.27 -12.52 -31.00
CA TYR A 222 -3.33 -11.62 -30.56
C TYR A 222 -4.68 -11.97 -31.20
N GLU A 223 -5.75 -11.36 -30.66
CA GLU A 223 -7.14 -11.18 -31.19
C GLU A 223 -8.11 -12.39 -31.02
N THR A 224 -9.40 -12.30 -30.61
CA THR A 224 -10.47 -11.28 -30.69
C THR A 224 -11.54 -11.40 -29.55
N LYS A 225 -12.39 -10.36 -29.43
CA LYS A 225 -13.45 -9.94 -28.47
C LYS A 225 -14.63 -10.90 -28.16
N GLY A 226 -15.37 -10.59 -27.07
CA GLY A 226 -16.83 -10.81 -26.97
C GLY A 226 -17.50 -10.68 -25.58
N GLN A 227 -18.15 -9.53 -25.33
CA GLN A 227 -19.42 -9.20 -24.59
C GLN A 227 -19.78 -9.69 -23.17
N ILE A 228 -20.34 -8.75 -22.36
CA ILE A 228 -20.99 -8.94 -21.05
C ILE A 228 -22.26 -8.04 -21.01
N SER A 229 -23.38 -8.57 -20.51
CA SER A 229 -24.60 -7.90 -20.00
C SER A 229 -25.13 -8.76 -18.81
N ASP A 230 -25.91 -8.33 -17.81
CA ASP A 230 -26.50 -7.04 -17.43
C ASP A 230 -26.87 -7.03 -15.92
N THR A 231 -26.84 -5.81 -15.35
CA THR A 231 -27.71 -5.21 -14.29
C THR A 231 -27.91 -5.84 -12.90
N GLU A 232 -27.34 -5.19 -11.87
CA GLU A 232 -27.99 -5.03 -10.55
C GLU A 232 -28.46 -3.57 -10.42
N VAL A 233 -29.70 -3.38 -9.94
CA VAL A 233 -30.36 -2.06 -9.83
C VAL A 233 -29.99 -1.43 -8.49
N PHE A 234 -29.35 -0.26 -8.55
CA PHE A 234 -28.92 0.53 -7.39
C PHE A 234 -30.08 1.41 -6.87
N GLU A 235 -30.46 1.25 -5.61
CA GLU A 235 -31.51 2.05 -4.96
C GLU A 235 -30.94 3.21 -4.11
N TRP A 236 -31.36 4.44 -4.44
CA TRP A 236 -30.96 5.69 -3.79
C TRP A 236 -31.51 5.88 -2.37
N SER A 237 -32.46 5.04 -1.95
CA SER A 237 -33.10 5.07 -0.63
C SER A 237 -32.18 4.55 0.49
N GLU A 238 -31.35 3.56 0.19
CA GLU A 238 -30.37 2.99 1.13
C GLU A 238 -29.22 3.95 1.41
N VAL A 239 -28.78 4.67 0.37
CA VAL A 239 -27.74 5.70 0.46
C VAL A 239 -28.16 6.80 1.44
N ARG A 240 -29.40 7.28 1.37
CA ARG A 240 -29.89 8.34 2.27
C ARG A 240 -30.00 7.89 3.73
N ARG A 241 -30.29 6.61 4.00
CA ARG A 241 -30.32 6.07 5.37
C ARG A 241 -28.92 5.92 5.94
N ALA A 242 -27.95 5.52 5.10
CA ALA A 242 -26.54 5.45 5.50
C ALA A 242 -25.93 6.82 5.85
N PHE A 243 -26.49 7.95 5.41
CA PHE A 243 -26.02 9.28 5.80
C PHE A 243 -26.64 9.83 7.10
N ALA A 244 -27.70 9.20 7.63
CA ALA A 244 -28.45 9.70 8.80
C ALA A 244 -28.01 9.05 10.13
N GLU A 245 -27.07 8.11 10.10
CA GLU A 245 -26.66 7.34 11.27
C GLU A 245 -25.55 8.05 12.08
N PRO A 246 -25.65 8.18 13.42
CA PRO A 246 -24.64 8.87 14.23
C PRO A 246 -23.21 8.30 14.11
N GLN A 247 -23.10 7.02 13.74
CA GLN A 247 -21.81 6.34 13.48
C GLN A 247 -21.11 6.85 12.20
N VAL A 248 -21.85 7.47 11.28
CA VAL A 248 -21.34 7.99 10.00
C VAL A 248 -20.67 9.36 10.17
N TRP A 249 -20.93 10.06 11.26
CA TRP A 249 -20.24 11.32 11.56
C TRP A 249 -18.78 11.12 11.98
N LEU A 250 -18.44 9.95 12.55
CA LEU A 250 -17.05 9.49 12.75
C LEU A 250 -16.36 9.14 11.42
N LEU A 251 -17.12 8.94 10.33
CA LEU A 251 -16.62 8.65 8.99
C LEU A 251 -16.03 9.89 8.30
N PHE A 252 -16.22 11.13 8.77
CA PHE A 252 -15.69 12.33 8.07
C PHE A 252 -14.16 12.37 7.96
N SER A 253 -13.42 11.69 8.83
CA SER A 253 -11.97 11.48 8.70
C SER A 253 -11.60 10.37 7.70
N ALA A 254 -12.49 9.39 7.52
CA ALA A 254 -12.32 8.18 6.70
C ALA A 254 -12.91 8.32 5.26
N LEU A 255 -13.90 9.20 5.08
CA LEU A 255 -14.65 9.46 3.85
C LEU A 255 -13.77 9.83 2.64
N PRO A 256 -12.68 10.60 2.79
CA PRO A 256 -11.78 10.89 1.68
C PRO A 256 -11.19 9.65 1.01
N TYR A 257 -11.04 8.55 1.76
CA TYR A 257 -10.48 7.30 1.26
C TYR A 257 -11.47 6.45 0.44
N ILE A 258 -12.78 6.72 0.53
CA ILE A 258 -13.82 6.01 -0.23
C ILE A 258 -13.75 6.33 -1.73
N PRO A 259 -13.76 7.59 -2.19
CA PRO A 259 -13.55 7.88 -3.60
C PRO A 259 -12.18 7.42 -4.08
N ALA A 260 -11.15 7.42 -3.22
CA ALA A 260 -9.85 6.88 -3.55
C ALA A 260 -9.90 5.36 -3.84
N LEU A 261 -10.69 4.60 -3.06
CA LEU A 261 -10.94 3.18 -3.31
C LEU A 261 -11.58 2.95 -4.69
N VAL A 262 -12.61 3.74 -5.01
CA VAL A 262 -13.32 3.65 -6.30
C VAL A 262 -12.37 3.99 -7.45
N THR A 263 -11.61 5.09 -7.34
CA THR A 263 -10.70 5.49 -8.42
C THR A 263 -9.55 4.51 -8.61
N VAL A 264 -9.06 3.84 -7.57
CA VAL A 264 -8.05 2.76 -7.70
C VAL A 264 -8.59 1.59 -8.49
N VAL A 265 -9.78 1.10 -8.13
CA VAL A 265 -10.38 -0.05 -8.82
C VAL A 265 -10.65 0.29 -10.27
N VAL A 266 -11.28 1.44 -10.53
CA VAL A 266 -11.56 1.91 -11.89
C VAL A 266 -10.27 2.13 -12.67
N GLY A 267 -9.28 2.79 -12.08
CA GLY A 267 -7.98 3.06 -12.70
C GLY A 267 -7.24 1.77 -13.04
N ALA A 268 -7.26 0.78 -12.14
CA ALA A 268 -6.63 -0.52 -12.39
C ALA A 268 -7.35 -1.30 -13.50
N LEU A 269 -8.69 -1.30 -13.52
CA LEU A 269 -9.49 -1.93 -14.57
C LEU A 269 -9.26 -1.29 -15.95
N LEU A 270 -9.24 0.05 -16.02
CA LEU A 270 -8.98 0.79 -17.25
C LEU A 270 -7.56 0.55 -17.76
N ALA A 271 -6.60 0.51 -16.85
CA ALA A 271 -5.20 0.31 -17.21
C ALA A 271 -4.93 -1.09 -17.75
N ASP A 272 -5.54 -2.12 -17.16
CA ASP A 272 -5.46 -3.49 -17.69
C ASP A 272 -6.20 -3.61 -19.02
N ARG A 273 -7.38 -2.97 -19.16
CA ARG A 273 -8.17 -3.01 -20.39
C ARG A 273 -7.47 -2.34 -21.56
N TRP A 274 -6.80 -1.22 -21.32
CA TRP A 274 -6.14 -0.44 -22.36
C TRP A 274 -4.66 -0.76 -22.51
N ARG A 275 -4.05 -1.50 -21.57
CA ARG A 275 -2.60 -1.74 -21.49
C ARG A 275 -1.78 -0.44 -21.49
N LEU A 276 -2.40 0.67 -21.09
CA LEU A 276 -1.84 2.03 -21.12
C LEU A 276 -1.75 2.58 -19.70
N ARG A 277 -0.57 2.41 -19.09
CA ARG A 277 -0.34 2.79 -17.68
C ARG A 277 0.06 4.24 -17.52
N GLY A 278 0.99 4.70 -18.35
CA GLY A 278 1.48 6.08 -18.35
C GLY A 278 0.36 7.12 -18.59
N PRO A 279 -0.49 6.96 -19.62
CA PRO A 279 -1.59 7.90 -19.85
C PRO A 279 -2.58 8.01 -18.69
N ILE A 280 -2.85 6.92 -17.97
CA ILE A 280 -3.74 6.97 -16.80
C ILE A 280 -3.12 7.81 -15.68
N VAL A 281 -1.83 7.64 -15.41
CA VAL A 281 -1.11 8.51 -14.47
C VAL A 281 -1.17 9.97 -14.92
N LEU A 282 -0.99 10.26 -16.21
CA LEU A 282 -1.05 11.62 -16.75
C LEU A 282 -2.42 12.28 -16.63
N VAL A 283 -3.51 11.51 -16.56
CA VAL A 283 -4.87 12.01 -16.35
C VAL A 283 -5.20 12.14 -14.86
N CYS A 284 -4.77 11.19 -14.02
CA CYS A 284 -5.09 11.19 -12.60
C CYS A 284 -4.28 12.20 -11.78
N VAL A 285 -2.98 12.37 -12.09
CA VAL A 285 -2.09 13.26 -11.31
C VAL A 285 -2.51 14.74 -11.37
N PRO A 286 -2.98 15.31 -12.50
CA PRO A 286 -3.52 16.68 -12.53
C PRO A 286 -4.70 16.92 -11.58
N ILE A 287 -5.54 15.91 -11.34
CA ILE A 287 -6.66 16.01 -10.37
C ILE A 287 -6.08 16.25 -8.97
N ALA A 288 -5.00 15.57 -8.61
CA ALA A 288 -4.33 15.78 -7.34
C ALA A 288 -3.58 17.12 -7.27
N ILE A 289 -3.01 17.60 -8.38
CA ILE A 289 -2.42 18.95 -8.48
C ILE A 289 -3.48 20.02 -8.18
N ILE A 290 -4.66 19.91 -8.81
CA ILE A 290 -5.80 20.81 -8.55
C ILE A 290 -6.20 20.76 -7.08
N GLY A 291 -6.27 19.56 -6.49
CA GLY A 291 -6.56 19.39 -5.07
C GLY A 291 -5.54 20.11 -4.18
N TYR A 292 -4.23 19.97 -4.44
CA TYR A 292 -3.20 20.70 -3.68
C TYR A 292 -3.27 22.22 -3.86
N LEU A 293 -3.60 22.72 -5.07
CA LEU A 293 -3.81 24.14 -5.30
C LEU A 293 -4.99 24.67 -4.47
N ILE A 294 -6.12 23.98 -4.48
CA ILE A 294 -7.28 24.35 -3.65
C ILE A 294 -6.90 24.32 -2.17
N LEU A 295 -6.14 23.32 -1.72
CA LEU A 295 -5.71 23.20 -0.32
C LEU A 295 -4.84 24.38 0.14
N ILE A 296 -4.00 24.92 -0.75
CA ILE A 296 -3.13 26.07 -0.47
C ILE A 296 -3.92 27.38 -0.41
N PHE A 297 -4.84 27.61 -1.35
CA PHE A 297 -5.53 28.90 -1.50
C PHE A 297 -6.86 28.99 -0.73
N ALA A 298 -7.49 27.87 -0.41
CA ALA A 298 -8.75 27.89 0.32
C ALA A 298 -8.52 28.33 1.77
N GLU A 299 -9.34 29.25 2.25
CA GLU A 299 -9.36 29.67 3.67
C GLU A 299 -10.40 28.89 4.48
N ARG A 300 -11.50 28.48 3.84
CA ARG A 300 -12.58 27.72 4.49
C ARG A 300 -12.18 26.26 4.69
N THR A 301 -12.36 25.77 5.91
CA THR A 301 -12.09 24.38 6.30
C THR A 301 -12.85 23.36 5.45
N GLU A 302 -14.12 23.64 5.13
CA GLU A 302 -14.95 22.79 4.27
C GLU A 302 -14.36 22.57 2.88
N ILE A 303 -13.81 23.65 2.29
CA ILE A 303 -13.19 23.61 0.95
C ILE A 303 -11.85 22.86 1.01
N ARG A 304 -11.08 23.04 2.09
CA ARG A 304 -9.84 22.27 2.33
C ARG A 304 -10.13 20.78 2.49
N TYR A 305 -11.23 20.42 3.15
CA TYR A 305 -11.69 19.04 3.21
C TYR A 305 -12.03 18.51 1.83
N ALA A 306 -12.83 19.23 1.02
CA ALA A 306 -13.16 18.83 -0.35
C ALA A 306 -11.90 18.64 -1.24
N ALA A 307 -10.90 19.51 -1.07
CA ALA A 307 -9.62 19.42 -1.76
C ALA A 307 -8.89 18.10 -1.46
N PHE A 308 -8.98 17.61 -0.22
CA PHE A 308 -8.37 16.36 0.19
C PHE A 308 -8.97 15.15 -0.56
N TYR A 309 -10.29 15.14 -0.84
CA TYR A 309 -10.92 14.09 -1.67
C TYR A 309 -10.31 14.04 -3.07
N LEU A 310 -10.06 15.20 -3.69
CA LEU A 310 -9.45 15.28 -5.03
C LEU A 310 -8.00 14.79 -5.03
N ILE A 311 -7.23 15.14 -3.99
CA ILE A 311 -5.84 14.67 -3.83
C ILE A 311 -5.80 13.15 -3.76
N LEU A 312 -6.63 12.54 -2.90
CA LEU A 312 -6.64 11.09 -2.75
C LEU A 312 -7.15 10.38 -4.01
N ALA A 313 -8.22 10.89 -4.62
CA ALA A 313 -8.79 10.35 -5.85
C ALA A 313 -7.79 10.29 -7.02
N GLY A 314 -6.90 11.29 -7.15
CA GLY A 314 -5.87 11.34 -8.19
C GLY A 314 -4.61 10.53 -7.87
N LEU A 315 -4.15 10.53 -6.62
CA LEU A 315 -2.90 9.85 -6.22
C LEU A 315 -3.04 8.33 -6.16
N PHE A 316 -4.12 7.85 -5.56
CA PHE A 316 -4.31 6.42 -5.29
C PHE A 316 -4.27 5.52 -6.53
N PRO A 317 -4.91 5.84 -7.68
CA PRO A 317 -4.76 5.04 -8.91
C PRO A 317 -3.38 5.18 -9.55
N ALA A 318 -2.67 6.30 -9.34
CA ALA A 318 -1.36 6.53 -9.96
C ALA A 318 -0.26 5.64 -9.36
N VAL A 319 -0.30 5.39 -8.05
CA VAL A 319 0.72 4.59 -7.34
C VAL A 319 0.85 3.15 -7.89
N PRO A 320 -0.21 2.31 -7.96
CA PRO A 320 -0.08 0.95 -8.49
C PRO A 320 0.34 0.93 -9.96
N CYS A 321 -0.06 1.93 -10.75
CA CYS A 321 0.39 2.09 -12.14
C CYS A 321 1.90 2.34 -12.23
N LEU A 322 2.48 3.15 -11.34
CA LEU A 322 3.91 3.42 -11.31
C LEU A 322 4.70 2.24 -10.74
N VAL A 323 4.16 1.57 -9.73
CA VAL A 323 4.81 0.42 -9.08
C VAL A 323 4.97 -0.74 -10.05
N CYS A 324 3.95 -1.03 -10.86
CA CYS A 324 3.95 -2.19 -11.75
C CYS A 324 4.86 -2.06 -12.98
N ILE A 325 5.31 -0.85 -13.35
CA ILE A 325 6.21 -0.64 -14.49
C ILE A 325 7.55 -1.37 -14.30
N THR A 326 8.11 -1.33 -13.09
CA THR A 326 9.42 -1.94 -12.78
C THR A 326 9.44 -3.47 -12.95
N PRO A 327 8.55 -4.26 -12.32
CA PRO A 327 8.55 -5.71 -12.49
C PRO A 327 8.26 -6.16 -13.92
N ILE A 328 7.53 -5.37 -14.70
CA ILE A 328 7.12 -5.72 -16.07
C ILE A 328 8.24 -5.43 -17.08
N ASN A 329 9.03 -4.38 -16.85
CA ASN A 329 10.13 -4.00 -17.73
C ASN A 329 11.47 -4.65 -17.37
N THR A 330 11.50 -5.54 -16.37
CA THR A 330 12.73 -6.19 -15.91
C THR A 330 12.71 -7.69 -16.19
N SER A 331 13.56 -8.14 -17.11
CA SER A 331 13.79 -9.56 -17.38
C SER A 331 14.79 -10.21 -16.41
N GLY A 332 14.59 -11.49 -16.10
CA GLY A 332 15.45 -12.28 -15.23
C GLY A 332 15.11 -12.16 -13.73
N GLY A 333 15.00 -13.31 -13.05
CA GLY A 333 14.51 -13.38 -11.67
C GLY A 333 15.34 -12.59 -10.64
N THR A 334 16.69 -12.64 -10.72
CA THR A 334 17.56 -11.89 -9.81
C THR A 334 17.44 -10.38 -10.03
N LYS A 335 17.52 -9.97 -11.30
CA LYS A 335 17.49 -8.56 -11.70
C LYS A 335 16.16 -7.93 -11.29
N ARG A 336 15.04 -8.63 -11.52
CA ARG A 336 13.70 -8.21 -11.11
C ARG A 336 13.57 -8.01 -9.60
N ALA A 337 14.04 -8.98 -8.79
CA ALA A 337 14.04 -8.85 -7.34
C ALA A 337 14.85 -7.62 -6.86
N THR A 338 16.03 -7.40 -7.42
CA THR A 338 16.87 -6.23 -7.08
C THR A 338 16.21 -4.92 -7.50
N CYS A 339 15.64 -4.83 -8.70
CA CYS A 339 14.95 -3.62 -9.18
C CYS A 339 13.73 -3.27 -8.33
N ILE A 340 12.91 -4.25 -7.94
CA ILE A 340 11.78 -4.05 -7.01
C ILE A 340 12.28 -3.58 -5.63
N GLY A 341 13.39 -4.16 -5.14
CA GLY A 341 14.02 -3.74 -3.88
C GLY A 341 14.47 -2.28 -3.91
N ILE A 342 15.15 -1.87 -4.99
CA ILE A 342 15.59 -0.48 -5.22
C ILE A 342 14.39 0.46 -5.31
N GLN A 343 13.36 0.09 -6.07
CA GLN A 343 12.13 0.89 -6.19
C GLN A 343 11.47 1.10 -4.81
N GLY A 344 11.39 0.04 -4.00
CA GLY A 344 10.89 0.16 -2.63
C GLY A 344 11.78 1.03 -1.74
N MET A 345 13.10 0.96 -1.92
CA MET A 345 14.08 1.76 -1.19
C MET A 345 13.90 3.26 -1.46
N ILE A 346 13.77 3.64 -2.74
CA ILE A 346 13.51 5.03 -3.16
C ILE A 346 12.18 5.53 -2.58
N GLN A 347 11.14 4.70 -2.61
CA GLN A 347 9.85 5.03 -1.97
C GLN A 347 10.01 5.25 -0.46
N ALA A 348 10.79 4.42 0.24
CA ALA A 348 11.03 4.58 1.66
C ALA A 348 11.82 5.84 2.02
N ILE A 349 12.76 6.27 1.16
CA ILE A 349 13.47 7.54 1.36
C ILE A 349 12.50 8.73 1.34
N SER A 350 11.43 8.67 0.52
CA SER A 350 10.39 9.71 0.52
C SER A 350 9.62 9.80 1.84
N ILE A 351 9.55 8.71 2.62
CA ILE A 351 8.89 8.72 3.95
C ILE A 351 9.73 9.51 4.95
N LEU A 352 11.05 9.56 4.77
CA LEU A 352 11.95 10.30 5.66
C LEU A 352 11.69 11.80 5.63
N THR A 353 11.25 12.35 4.49
CA THR A 353 10.99 13.79 4.37
C THR A 353 9.69 14.20 5.08
N GLY A 354 8.68 13.34 5.10
CA GLY A 354 7.36 13.59 5.69
C GLY A 354 7.38 14.24 7.10
N PRO A 355 8.06 13.63 8.10
CA PRO A 355 8.16 14.19 9.45
C PRO A 355 8.78 15.58 9.56
N PHE A 356 9.54 16.00 8.55
CA PHE A 356 10.23 17.30 8.51
C PHE A 356 9.56 18.32 7.60
N ILE A 357 8.55 17.93 6.82
CA ILE A 357 7.79 18.85 5.95
C ILE A 357 6.84 19.73 6.77
N TYR A 358 6.29 19.21 7.88
CA TYR A 358 5.34 19.92 8.73
C TYR A 358 5.91 20.12 10.14
N ILE A 359 6.66 21.20 10.31
CA ILE A 359 7.28 21.58 11.60
C ILE A 359 6.32 22.49 12.38
N LYS A 360 6.12 22.20 13.66
CA LYS A 360 5.27 22.99 14.56
C LYS A 360 5.81 24.43 14.67
N GLY A 361 4.99 25.41 14.28
CA GLY A 361 5.34 26.83 14.29
C GLY A 361 5.67 27.42 12.91
N GLU A 362 5.84 26.58 11.88
CA GLU A 362 5.93 27.06 10.49
C GLU A 362 4.55 27.11 9.80
N PRO A 363 4.36 27.98 8.80
CA PRO A 363 3.13 28.01 8.02
C PRO A 363 2.90 26.69 7.29
N VAL A 364 1.73 26.07 7.50
CA VAL A 364 1.34 24.79 6.86
C VAL A 364 1.40 24.85 5.33
N VAL A 365 1.22 26.05 4.77
CA VAL A 365 1.34 26.35 3.34
C VAL A 365 2.68 25.88 2.78
N LYS A 366 3.79 26.06 3.51
CA LYS A 366 5.13 25.65 3.07
C LYS A 366 5.18 24.14 2.77
N GLY A 367 4.59 23.32 3.64
CA GLY A 367 4.54 21.88 3.45
C GLY A 367 3.67 21.45 2.27
N HIS A 368 2.54 22.13 2.08
CA HIS A 368 1.67 21.91 0.92
C HIS A 368 2.34 22.31 -0.40
N THR A 369 3.09 23.42 -0.44
CA THR A 369 3.83 23.85 -1.64
C THR A 369 4.95 22.88 -2.01
N ILE A 370 5.68 22.33 -1.03
CA ILE A 370 6.69 21.29 -1.28
C ILE A 370 6.01 20.04 -1.88
N SER A 371 4.89 19.62 -1.31
CA SER A 371 4.12 18.47 -1.80
C SER A 371 3.60 18.69 -3.22
N LEU A 372 3.12 19.91 -3.53
CA LEU A 372 2.71 20.33 -4.86
C LEU A 372 3.87 20.28 -5.87
N GLY A 373 5.06 20.75 -5.49
CA GLY A 373 6.25 20.69 -6.34
C GLY A 373 6.64 19.26 -6.71
N LEU A 374 6.59 18.34 -5.74
CA LEU A 374 6.92 16.92 -5.95
C LEU A 374 5.91 16.22 -6.87
N ILE A 375 4.62 16.53 -6.75
CA ILE A 375 3.59 15.93 -7.62
C ILE A 375 3.64 16.48 -9.05
N CYS A 376 3.94 17.77 -9.22
CA CYS A 376 4.22 18.35 -10.54
C CYS A 376 5.45 17.71 -11.19
N ALA A 377 6.53 17.51 -10.43
CA ALA A 377 7.71 16.80 -10.91
C ALA A 377 7.37 15.36 -11.32
N THR A 378 6.53 14.65 -10.55
CA THR A 378 6.05 13.31 -10.89
C THR A 378 5.30 13.30 -12.22
N TRP A 379 4.45 14.29 -12.47
CA TRP A 379 3.75 14.42 -13.74
C TRP A 379 4.71 14.63 -14.91
N CYS A 380 5.65 15.58 -14.79
CA CYS A 380 6.64 15.86 -15.82
C CYS A 380 7.50 14.64 -16.14
N LEU A 381 8.03 13.96 -15.12
CA LEU A 381 8.84 12.75 -15.30
C LEU A 381 8.04 11.62 -15.97
N THR A 382 6.77 11.45 -15.59
CA THR A 382 5.90 10.47 -16.23
C THR A 382 5.63 10.83 -17.68
N ALA A 383 5.40 12.11 -17.99
CA ALA A 383 5.18 12.59 -19.35
C ALA A 383 6.42 12.34 -20.23
N THR A 384 7.61 12.70 -19.73
CA THR A 384 8.87 12.41 -20.41
C THR A 384 9.06 10.92 -20.66
N ASN A 385 8.78 10.07 -19.67
CA ASN A 385 8.88 8.62 -19.83
C ASN A 385 7.89 8.08 -20.89
N VAL A 386 6.65 8.58 -20.92
CA VAL A 386 5.67 8.20 -21.95
C VAL A 386 6.11 8.64 -23.34
N LEU A 387 6.63 9.86 -23.48
CA LEU A 387 7.15 10.38 -24.75
C LEU A 387 8.38 9.59 -25.22
N TYR A 388 9.28 9.26 -24.30
CA TYR A 388 10.46 8.44 -24.59
C TYR A 388 10.07 7.04 -25.06
N CYS A 389 9.16 6.36 -24.36
CA CYS A 389 8.66 5.05 -24.79
C CYS A 389 7.97 5.11 -26.15
N ARG A 390 7.21 6.19 -26.45
CA ARG A 390 6.61 6.39 -27.78
C ARG A 390 7.67 6.59 -28.85
N PHE A 391 8.71 7.35 -28.56
CA PHE A 391 9.83 7.59 -29.48
C PHE A 391 10.59 6.29 -29.79
N GLU A 392 10.95 5.51 -28.76
CA GLU A 392 11.61 4.20 -28.93
C GLU A 392 10.74 3.21 -29.74
N ASN A 393 9.43 3.16 -29.46
CA ASN A 393 8.51 2.31 -30.22
C ASN A 393 8.40 2.76 -31.68
N TRP A 394 8.37 4.07 -31.93
CA TRP A 394 8.37 4.63 -33.28
C TRP A 394 9.65 4.26 -34.03
N LYS A 395 10.81 4.40 -33.38
CA LYS A 395 12.11 4.05 -33.96
C LYS A 395 12.17 2.58 -34.39
N LYS A 396 11.77 1.68 -33.48
CA LYS A 396 11.64 0.23 -33.76
C LYS A 396 10.67 -0.09 -34.90
N SER A 397 9.52 0.57 -34.94
CA SER A 397 8.55 0.39 -36.03
C SER A 397 9.04 0.94 -37.38
N SER A 398 9.97 1.89 -37.34
CA SER A 398 10.57 2.52 -38.52
C SER A 398 11.83 1.79 -39.01
N GLY A 399 12.24 0.69 -38.35
CA GLY A 399 13.39 -0.13 -38.73
C GLY A 399 14.76 0.49 -38.45
N GLN A 400 14.83 1.55 -37.62
CA GLN A 400 16.06 2.15 -37.09
C GLN A 400 16.37 1.62 -35.69
#